data_AF-A0A1E4I501-F1
#
_entry.id   AF-A0A1E4I501-F1
#
_cell.length_a   1.000
_cell.length_b   1.000
_cell.length_c   1.000
_cell.angle_alpha   90.00
_cell.angle_beta   90.00
_cell.angle_gamma   90.00
#
_symmetry.space_group_name_H-M   'P 1'
#
loop_
_entity.id
_entity.type
_entity.pdbx_description
1 polymer ?
#
loop_
_entity_poly.entity_id
_entity_poly.type
_entity_poly.pdbx_seq_one_letter_code
_entity_poly.pdbx_strand_id
1 'polypeptide(L)'
;MRLVINLHAPDGRAAEYAQAWSPRYDEVNAEPGCVQYELFTSARNPDNVAVLEWWDSRESFDAHWRREQTRTQPGTELLGRAKERRVGRNTTEIYWDRADYRFDPATELWTPR
;
A
#
# COMPACT_ATOMS: atom_id res chain seq x y z
N MET A 1 1.63 2.91 -12.49
CA MET A 1 2.68 2.45 -11.56
C MET A 1 2.05 1.95 -10.26
N ARG A 2 2.48 0.80 -9.75
CA ARG A 2 1.96 0.14 -8.55
C ARG A 2 3.00 0.19 -7.43
N LEU A 3 2.58 0.51 -6.22
CA LEU A 3 3.37 0.30 -5.01
C LEU A 3 2.74 -0.78 -4.15
N VAL A 4 3.59 -1.61 -3.55
CA VAL A 4 3.26 -2.49 -2.45
C VAL A 4 4.15 -2.10 -1.27
N ILE A 5 3.56 -1.54 -0.23
CA ILE A 5 4.27 -1.08 0.96
C ILE A 5 3.90 -2.01 2.10
N ASN A 6 4.80 -2.94 2.44
CA ASN A 6 4.62 -3.85 3.55
C ASN A 6 5.03 -3.17 4.86
N LEU A 7 4.10 -3.12 5.82
CA LEU A 7 4.30 -2.51 7.14
C LEU A 7 3.95 -3.51 8.25
N HIS A 8 4.49 -3.31 9.44
CA HIS A 8 4.09 -4.06 10.63
C HIS A 8 3.33 -3.12 11.55
N ALA A 9 2.03 -3.36 11.73
CA ALA A 9 1.23 -2.67 12.73
C ALA A 9 1.70 -3.12 14.13
N PRO A 10 1.56 -2.30 15.18
CA PRO A 10 1.92 -2.71 16.53
C PRO A 10 1.18 -3.99 16.95
N ASP A 11 1.89 -4.90 17.63
CA ASP A 11 1.37 -6.23 17.98
C ASP A 11 -0.01 -6.17 18.65
N GLY A 12 -0.99 -6.87 18.06
CA GLY A 12 -2.36 -6.93 18.55
C GLY A 12 -3.16 -5.63 18.38
N ARG A 13 -2.63 -4.63 17.66
CA ARG A 13 -3.25 -3.31 17.46
C ARG A 13 -3.56 -3.00 16.00
N ALA A 14 -3.55 -4.00 15.12
CA ALA A 14 -3.82 -3.82 13.69
C ALA A 14 -5.12 -3.07 13.38
N ALA A 15 -6.20 -3.33 14.12
CA ALA A 15 -7.48 -2.66 13.93
C ALA A 15 -7.41 -1.15 14.26
N GLU A 16 -6.73 -0.80 15.36
CA GLU A 16 -6.54 0.60 15.75
C GLU A 16 -5.59 1.32 14.80
N TYR A 17 -4.55 0.63 14.33
CA TYR A 17 -3.65 1.14 13.30
C TYR A 17 -4.40 1.41 12.00
N ALA A 18 -5.29 0.52 11.57
CA ALA A 18 -6.14 0.73 10.40
C ALA A 18 -7.10 1.92 10.60
N GLN A 19 -7.66 2.09 11.79
CA GLN A 19 -8.51 3.24 12.10
C GLN A 19 -7.73 4.56 12.07
N ALA A 20 -6.51 4.59 12.61
CA ALA A 20 -5.62 5.76 12.51
C ALA A 20 -5.24 6.08 11.06
N TRP A 21 -5.14 5.06 10.20
CA TRP A 21 -4.86 5.21 8.77
C TRP A 21 -6.07 5.66 7.94
N SER A 22 -7.29 5.42 8.42
CA SER A 22 -8.54 5.65 7.66
C SER A 22 -8.63 7.04 7.01
N PRO A 23 -8.27 8.17 7.67
CA PRO A 23 -8.33 9.48 7.02
C PRO A 23 -7.40 9.59 5.80
N ARG A 24 -6.28 8.87 5.80
CA ARG A 24 -5.32 8.88 4.69
C ARG A 24 -5.90 8.24 3.42
N TYR A 25 -6.87 7.34 3.56
CA TYR A 25 -7.60 6.78 2.42
C TYR A 25 -8.26 7.90 1.60
N ASP A 26 -9.13 8.69 2.22
CA ASP A 26 -9.86 9.75 1.50
C ASP A 26 -8.91 10.84 1.00
N GLU A 27 -7.94 11.24 1.82
CA GLU A 27 -6.96 12.28 1.47
C GLU A 27 -6.13 11.93 0.23
N VAL A 28 -5.61 10.70 0.16
CA VAL A 28 -4.71 10.31 -0.94
C VAL A 28 -5.48 9.89 -2.19
N ASN A 29 -6.63 9.21 -2.05
CA ASN A 29 -7.46 8.88 -3.22
C ASN A 29 -8.01 10.14 -3.91
N ALA A 30 -8.11 11.27 -3.21
CA ALA A 30 -8.46 12.56 -3.80
C ALA A 30 -7.28 13.25 -4.52
N GLU A 31 -6.04 12.77 -4.38
CA GLU A 31 -4.90 13.36 -5.09
C GLU A 31 -4.98 13.12 -6.60
N PRO A 32 -4.64 14.12 -7.45
CA PRO A 32 -4.64 13.95 -8.89
C PRO A 32 -3.79 12.77 -9.34
N GLY A 33 -4.38 11.90 -10.16
CA GLY A 33 -3.74 10.70 -10.71
C GLY A 33 -3.61 9.53 -9.74
N CYS A 34 -4.16 9.63 -8.52
CA CYS A 34 -4.35 8.48 -7.65
C CYS A 34 -5.46 7.59 -8.23
N VAL A 35 -5.13 6.33 -8.51
CA VAL A 35 -6.07 5.31 -8.97
C VAL A 35 -6.50 4.41 -7.80
N GLN A 36 -5.60 4.20 -6.83
CA GLN A 36 -5.87 3.47 -5.60
C GLN A 36 -4.90 3.92 -4.52
N TYR A 37 -5.39 4.09 -3.30
CA TYR A 37 -4.59 4.12 -2.08
C TYR A 37 -5.36 3.45 -0.95
N GLU A 38 -4.89 2.33 -0.43
CA GLU A 38 -5.64 1.59 0.59
C GLU A 38 -4.74 0.71 1.48
N LEU A 39 -5.07 0.66 2.77
CA LEU A 39 -4.43 -0.22 3.74
C LEU A 39 -5.19 -1.55 3.84
N PHE A 40 -4.49 -2.65 3.62
CA PHE A 40 -4.98 -4.01 3.76
C PHE A 40 -4.33 -4.70 4.96
N THR A 41 -5.06 -5.63 5.56
CA THR A 41 -4.58 -6.48 6.66
C THR A 41 -4.49 -7.93 6.20
N SER A 42 -3.42 -8.63 6.58
CA SER A 42 -3.31 -10.07 6.33
C SER A 42 -4.37 -10.84 7.12
N ALA A 43 -5.09 -11.73 6.43
CA ALA A 43 -6.10 -12.59 7.04
C ALA A 43 -5.55 -13.58 8.08
N ARG A 44 -4.24 -13.88 8.06
CA ARG A 44 -3.60 -14.86 8.97
C ARG A 44 -2.68 -14.24 10.02
N ASN A 45 -2.10 -13.09 9.72
CA ASN A 45 -1.22 -12.38 10.65
C ASN A 45 -1.68 -10.91 10.70
N PRO A 46 -2.68 -10.56 11.52
CA PRO A 46 -3.32 -9.25 11.46
C PRO A 46 -2.35 -8.07 11.60
N ASP A 47 -1.24 -8.24 12.32
CA ASP A 47 -0.22 -7.18 12.46
C ASP A 47 0.63 -6.98 11.19
N ASN A 48 0.59 -7.92 10.24
CA ASN A 48 1.13 -7.72 8.90
C ASN A 48 0.10 -6.98 8.05
N VAL A 49 0.36 -5.69 7.80
CA VAL A 49 -0.48 -4.85 6.93
C VAL A 49 0.29 -4.45 5.66
N ALA A 50 -0.43 -3.97 4.66
CA ALA A 50 0.17 -3.44 3.44
C ALA A 50 -0.62 -2.26 2.90
N VAL A 51 0.06 -1.19 2.48
CA VAL A 51 -0.56 -0.16 1.66
C VAL A 51 -0.35 -0.51 0.21
N LEU A 52 -1.44 -0.59 -0.55
CA LEU A 52 -1.39 -0.69 -1.99
C LEU A 52 -1.69 0.67 -2.60
N GLU A 53 -0.78 1.14 -3.43
CA GLU A 53 -0.99 2.36 -4.19
C GLU A 53 -0.96 2.07 -5.68
N TRP A 54 -1.80 2.76 -6.45
CA TRP A 54 -1.74 2.78 -7.89
C TRP A 54 -1.85 4.22 -8.37
N TRP A 55 -0.86 4.63 -9.15
CA TRP A 55 -0.79 5.94 -9.79
C TRP A 55 -0.86 5.80 -11.31
N ASP A 56 -1.58 6.70 -11.96
CA ASP A 56 -1.77 6.72 -13.41
C ASP A 56 -0.48 7.01 -14.18
N SER A 57 0.42 7.75 -13.56
CA SER A 57 1.66 8.25 -14.16
C SER A 57 2.76 8.36 -13.11
N ARG A 58 4.00 8.50 -13.58
CA ARG A 58 5.16 8.74 -12.71
C ARG A 58 5.07 10.11 -12.05
N GLU A 59 4.61 11.09 -12.81
CA GLU A 59 4.51 12.48 -12.40
C GLU A 59 3.53 12.66 -11.24
N SER A 60 2.36 12.01 -11.31
CA SER A 60 1.37 12.00 -10.22
C SER A 60 1.97 11.39 -8.94
N PHE A 61 2.71 10.30 -9.05
CA PHE A 61 3.37 9.72 -7.90
C PHE A 61 4.51 10.56 -7.36
N ASP A 62 5.37 11.14 -8.21
CA ASP A 62 6.44 12.02 -7.75
C ASP A 62 5.85 13.22 -6.99
N ALA A 63 4.67 13.71 -7.40
CA ALA A 63 3.94 14.74 -6.67
C ALA A 63 3.44 14.23 -5.31
N HIS A 64 2.83 13.05 -5.26
CA HIS A 64 2.42 12.39 -4.02
C HIS A 64 3.60 12.20 -3.06
N TRP A 65 4.71 11.62 -3.53
CA TRP A 65 5.91 11.36 -2.74
C TRP A 65 6.49 12.63 -2.10
N ARG A 66 6.43 13.77 -2.79
CA ARG A 66 6.82 15.07 -2.21
C ARG A 66 5.90 15.51 -1.07
N ARG A 67 4.59 15.29 -1.19
CA ARG A 67 3.63 15.57 -0.10
C ARG A 67 3.89 14.63 1.07
N GLU A 68 4.06 13.35 0.80
CA GLU A 68 4.22 12.31 1.82
C GLU A 68 5.46 12.54 2.70
N GLN A 69 6.57 13.04 2.14
CA GLN A 69 7.76 13.43 2.90
C GLN A 69 7.52 14.53 3.94
N THR A 70 6.41 15.26 3.85
CA THR A 70 6.04 16.31 4.81
C THR A 70 4.95 15.89 5.78
N ARG A 71 4.32 14.73 5.56
CA ARG A 71 3.23 14.21 6.38
C ARG A 71 3.79 13.34 7.50
N THR A 72 3.20 13.44 8.68
CA THR A 72 3.39 12.43 9.72
C THR A 72 2.72 11.13 9.26
N GLN A 73 3.41 10.00 9.39
CA GLN A 73 2.81 8.71 9.09
C GLN A 73 1.67 8.43 10.08
N PRO A 74 0.48 7.99 9.61
CA PRO A 74 -0.61 7.62 10.50
C PRO A 74 -0.23 6.44 11.40
N GLY A 75 -0.73 6.43 12.65
CA GLY A 75 -0.46 5.35 13.59
C GLY A 75 0.93 5.40 14.23
N THR A 76 1.71 6.47 13.98
CA THR A 76 3.03 6.67 14.62
C THR A 76 2.92 6.76 16.14
N GLU A 77 1.81 7.27 16.65
CA GLU A 77 1.45 7.31 18.07
C GLU A 77 1.25 5.92 18.70
N LEU A 78 0.96 4.91 17.88
CA LEU A 78 0.78 3.52 18.31
C LEU A 78 2.09 2.73 18.24
N LEU A 79 3.13 3.27 17.61
CA LEU A 79 4.41 2.59 17.44
C LEU A 79 5.11 2.44 18.80
N GLY A 80 5.07 1.22 19.34
CA GLY A 80 5.98 0.77 20.40
C GLY A 80 7.35 0.39 19.83
N ARG A 81 8.04 -0.59 20.44
CA ARG A 81 9.21 -1.20 19.78
C ARG A 81 8.75 -1.89 18.50
N ALA A 82 9.14 -1.36 17.34
CA ALA A 82 8.88 -1.97 16.06
C ALA A 82 9.37 -3.42 16.08
N LYS A 83 8.49 -4.37 15.81
CA LYS A 83 8.86 -5.76 15.57
C LYS A 83 8.88 -6.02 14.07
N GLU A 84 9.74 -6.95 13.69
CA GLU A 84 9.78 -7.42 12.32
C GLU A 84 8.57 -8.28 12.02
N ARG A 85 8.14 -8.27 10.75
CA ARG A 85 7.08 -9.16 10.27
C ARG A 85 7.48 -10.60 10.54
N ARG A 86 6.51 -11.42 10.99
CA ARG A 86 6.70 -12.86 11.15
C ARG A 86 7.10 -13.56 9.83
N VAL A 87 6.56 -13.05 8.72
CA VAL A 87 6.83 -13.52 7.35
C VAL A 87 6.89 -12.31 6.41
N GLY A 88 7.86 -12.30 5.51
CA GLY A 88 8.14 -11.18 4.60
C GLY A 88 9.05 -10.12 5.24
N ARG A 89 9.12 -8.93 4.63
CA ARG A 89 9.93 -7.80 5.11
C ARG A 89 9.10 -6.53 5.12
N ASN A 90 9.39 -5.61 6.05
CA ASN A 90 8.88 -4.25 5.98
C ASN A 90 9.65 -3.51 4.87
N THR A 91 8.98 -3.14 3.79
CA THR A 91 9.64 -2.56 2.61
C THR A 91 8.63 -1.91 1.67
N THR A 92 9.13 -1.04 0.79
CA THR A 92 8.38 -0.45 -0.32
C THR A 92 8.89 -1.04 -1.63
N GLU A 93 8.00 -1.69 -2.36
CA GLU A 93 8.26 -2.26 -3.68
C GLU A 93 7.53 -1.42 -4.73
N ILE A 94 8.26 -0.94 -5.74
CA ILE A 94 7.71 -0.08 -6.81
C ILE A 94 7.76 -0.83 -8.14
N TYR A 95 6.61 -0.94 -8.79
CA TYR A 95 6.40 -1.64 -10.05
C TYR A 95 5.90 -0.67 -11.12
N TRP A 96 6.68 -0.47 -12.18
CA TRP A 96 6.41 0.55 -13.20
C TRP A 96 5.39 0.10 -14.23
N ASP A 97 5.54 -1.13 -14.73
CA ASP A 97 4.60 -1.79 -15.64
C ASP A 97 4.80 -3.30 -15.45
N ARG A 98 3.71 -4.02 -15.16
CA ARG A 98 3.70 -5.49 -15.12
C ARG A 98 2.62 -5.99 -16.07
N ALA A 99 2.75 -5.59 -17.32
CA ALA A 99 1.98 -6.17 -18.39
C ALA A 99 2.65 -7.45 -18.92
N ASP A 100 3.15 -8.31 -18.02
CA ASP A 100 3.74 -9.60 -18.42
C ASP A 100 2.66 -10.52 -18.98
N TYR A 101 1.41 -10.35 -18.56
CA TYR A 101 0.28 -11.18 -18.99
C TYR A 101 -0.92 -10.32 -19.38
N ARG A 102 -1.69 -10.80 -20.34
CA ARG A 102 -3.00 -10.29 -20.74
C ARG A 102 -4.05 -11.36 -20.47
N PHE A 103 -5.20 -10.95 -19.92
CA PHE A 103 -6.35 -11.84 -19.84
C PHE A 103 -6.96 -12.01 -21.23
N ASP A 104 -7.04 -13.25 -21.70
CA ASP A 104 -7.76 -13.62 -22.92
C ASP A 104 -9.19 -14.04 -22.55
N PRO A 105 -10.21 -13.23 -22.90
CA PRO A 105 -11.59 -13.55 -22.56
C PRO A 105 -12.13 -14.75 -23.34
N ALA A 106 -11.49 -15.18 -24.44
CA ALA A 106 -11.93 -16.34 -25.21
C ALA A 106 -11.52 -17.66 -24.54
N THR A 107 -10.37 -17.66 -23.87
CA THR A 107 -9.84 -18.85 -23.19
C THR A 107 -9.98 -18.80 -21.68
N GLU A 108 -10.34 -17.63 -21.13
CA GLU A 108 -10.36 -17.33 -19.69
C GLU A 108 -9.00 -17.54 -19.02
N LEU A 109 -7.91 -17.43 -19.79
CA LEU A 109 -6.55 -17.62 -19.31
C LEU A 109 -5.77 -16.31 -19.33
N TRP A 110 -4.82 -16.21 -18.40
CA TRP A 110 -3.77 -15.20 -18.46
C TRP A 110 -2.65 -15.73 -19.35
N THR A 111 -2.44 -15.11 -20.52
CA THR A 111 -1.35 -15.45 -21.43
C THR A 111 -0.25 -14.42 -21.32
N PRO A 112 1.05 -14.80 -21.43
CA PRO A 112 2.10 -13.81 -21.56
C PRO A 112 1.78 -12.81 -22.68
N ARG A 113 2.13 -11.55 -22.51
CA ARG A 113 2.07 -10.58 -23.63
C ARG A 113 3.08 -10.90 -24.72
#